data_AF-A0A662GDS3-F1
#
_entry.id   AF-A0A662GDS3-F1
#
_cell.length_a   1.000
_cell.length_b   1.000
_cell.length_c   1.000
_cell.angle_alpha   90.00
_cell.angle_beta   90.00
_cell.angle_gamma   90.00
#
_symmetry.space_group_name_H-M   'P 1'
#
loop_
_entity.id
_entity.type
_entity.pdbx_description
1 polymer ?
#
loop_
_entity_poly.entity_id
_entity_poly.type
_entity_poly.pdbx_seq_one_letter_code
_entity_poly.pdbx_strand_id
1 'polypeptide(L)'
;MNKGAIIYLILLLTIIFDQPHQISFATNGFDIVILSVPHYYQVKWYFCGPASVQMVLHYISGVKINQYVLANEMHTSSSSGGTYTNYMPK
;
A
#
# COMPACT_ATOMS: atom_id res chain seq x y z
N MET A 1 -2.48 -16.72 35.81
CA MET A 1 -2.97 -16.11 34.55
C MET A 1 -2.75 -17.11 33.43
N ASN A 2 -3.81 -17.55 32.75
CA ASN A 2 -3.72 -18.66 31.79
C ASN A 2 -3.09 -18.17 30.48
N LYS A 3 -2.04 -18.85 29.98
CA LYS A 3 -1.24 -18.38 28.82
C LYS A 3 -2.11 -18.16 27.57
N GLY A 4 -3.16 -18.97 27.40
CA GLY A 4 -4.13 -18.80 26.32
C GLY A 4 -4.90 -17.47 26.39
N ALA A 5 -5.25 -17.00 27.58
CA ALA A 5 -5.98 -15.74 27.75
C ALA A 5 -5.13 -14.52 27.37
N ILE A 6 -3.81 -14.59 27.58
CA ILE A 6 -2.86 -13.52 27.22
C ILE A 6 -2.74 -13.43 25.70
N ILE A 7 -2.68 -14.57 25.00
CA ILE A 7 -2.56 -14.60 23.53
C ILE A 7 -3.83 -14.03 22.88
N TYR A 8 -5.02 -14.41 23.37
CA TYR A 8 -6.29 -13.87 22.88
C TYR A 8 -6.39 -12.35 23.09
N LEU A 9 -5.92 -11.84 24.24
CA LEU A 9 -5.92 -10.41 24.54
C LEU A 9 -4.99 -9.62 23.59
N ILE A 10 -3.81 -10.15 23.29
CA ILE A 10 -2.86 -9.52 22.35
C ILE A 10 -3.46 -9.48 20.94
N LEU A 11 -4.10 -10.57 20.49
CA LEU A 11 -4.73 -10.64 19.17
C LEU A 11 -5.90 -9.66 19.05
N LEU A 12 -6.71 -9.54 20.11
CA LEU A 12 -7.83 -8.60 20.15
C LEU A 12 -7.37 -7.14 20.10
N LEU A 13 -6.27 -6.82 20.80
CA LEU A 13 -5.67 -5.49 20.79
C LEU A 13 -5.10 -5.15 19.41
N THR A 14 -4.48 -6.10 18.70
CA THR A 14 -3.96 -5.83 17.34
C THR A 14 -5.06 -5.55 16.32
N ILE A 15 -6.24 -6.15 16.46
CA ILE A 15 -7.39 -5.91 15.56
C ILE A 15 -8.00 -4.52 15.78
N ILE A 16 -7.95 -3.99 17.01
CA ILE A 16 -8.50 -2.67 17.35
C ILE A 16 -7.57 -1.53 16.89
N PHE A 17 -6.25 -1.77 16.82
CA PHE A 17 -5.26 -0.73 16.46
C PHE A 17 -4.94 -0.62 14.96
N ASP A 18 -5.45 -1.51 14.11
CA ASP A 18 -5.22 -1.48 12.66
C ASP A 18 -6.30 -0.68 11.91
N GLN A 19 -6.81 0.38 12.53
CA GLN A 19 -7.74 1.31 11.88
C GLN A 19 -6.92 2.44 11.23
N PRO A 20 -6.99 2.62 9.90
CA PRO A 20 -6.34 3.74 9.24
C PRO A 20 -6.90 5.07 9.80
N HIS A 21 -6.07 5.75 10.59
CA HIS A 21 -6.42 7.03 11.18
C HIS A 21 -6.56 8.08 10.06
N GLN A 22 -7.81 8.43 9.72
CA GLN A 22 -8.10 9.57 8.85
C GLN A 22 -7.73 10.84 9.64
N ILE A 23 -6.67 11.53 9.24
CA ILE A 23 -6.27 12.80 9.86
C ILE A 23 -7.05 13.92 9.15
N SER A 24 -8.08 14.44 9.80
CA SER A 24 -8.84 15.60 9.30
C SER A 24 -8.09 16.89 9.65
N PHE A 25 -7.50 17.55 8.66
CA PHE A 25 -7.00 18.91 8.81
C PHE A 25 -8.09 19.90 8.38
N ALA A 26 -8.57 20.73 9.31
CA ALA A 26 -9.40 21.88 8.96
C ALA A 26 -8.49 22.93 8.31
N THR A 27 -8.57 23.08 6.98
CA THR A 27 -7.81 24.09 6.25
C THR A 27 -8.74 25.15 5.70
N ASN A 28 -8.31 26.41 5.82
CA ASN A 28 -9.08 27.58 5.40
C ASN A 28 -9.28 27.52 3.86
N GLY A 29 -10.45 27.08 3.42
CA GLY A 29 -10.93 27.24 2.03
C GLY A 29 -10.37 26.29 0.97
N PHE A 30 -9.58 25.28 1.33
CA PHE A 30 -9.21 24.17 0.43
C PHE A 30 -9.55 22.83 1.10
N ASP A 31 -10.42 22.05 0.47
CA ASP A 31 -10.72 20.69 0.92
C ASP A 31 -9.51 19.79 0.61
N ILE A 32 -8.66 19.54 1.60
CA ILE A 32 -7.58 18.56 1.51
C ILE A 32 -8.15 17.20 1.91
N VAL A 33 -8.37 16.33 0.92
CA VAL A 33 -8.73 14.93 1.16
C VAL A 33 -7.46 14.10 1.32
N ILE A 34 -7.16 13.67 2.55
CA ILE A 34 -6.06 12.75 2.83
C ILE A 34 -6.57 11.32 2.67
N LEU A 35 -6.09 10.62 1.64
CA LEU A 35 -6.38 9.21 1.44
C LEU A 35 -5.48 8.36 2.33
N SER A 36 -6.05 7.47 3.12
CA SER A 36 -5.29 6.51 3.93
C SER A 36 -4.84 5.31 3.09
N VAL A 37 -3.95 5.59 2.13
CA VAL A 37 -3.36 4.59 1.24
C VAL A 37 -2.31 3.79 2.03
N PRO A 38 -2.33 2.44 2.01
CA PRO A 38 -1.34 1.64 2.71
C PRO A 38 0.05 1.84 2.11
N HIS A 39 1.08 1.92 2.95
CA HIS A 39 2.46 2.08 2.50
C HIS A 39 3.14 0.73 2.28
N TYR A 40 3.76 0.53 1.11
CA TYR A 40 4.54 -0.67 0.78
C TYR A 40 5.90 -0.32 0.20
N TYR A 41 6.94 -0.95 0.77
CA TYR A 41 8.30 -0.87 0.24
C TYR A 41 8.44 -1.64 -1.06
N GLN A 42 9.26 -1.13 -1.97
CA GLN A 42 9.65 -1.85 -3.18
C GLN A 42 10.47 -3.09 -2.84
N VAL A 43 10.15 -4.22 -3.47
CA VAL A 43 10.86 -5.50 -3.26
C VAL A 43 12.19 -5.55 -4.01
N LYS A 44 12.32 -4.80 -5.10
CA LYS A 44 13.55 -4.64 -5.88
C LYS A 44 13.89 -3.18 -6.03
N TRP A 45 15.17 -2.89 -6.27
CA TRP A 45 15.67 -1.52 -6.44
C TRP A 45 14.99 -0.77 -7.62
N TYR A 46 14.46 -1.50 -8.60
CA TYR A 46 13.78 -0.99 -9.79
C TYR A 46 12.24 -1.16 -9.75
N PHE A 47 11.65 -1.51 -8.60
CA PHE A 47 10.21 -1.77 -8.43
C PHE A 47 9.41 -0.57 -7.88
N CYS A 48 9.90 0.66 -8.03
CA CYS A 48 9.18 1.86 -7.56
C CYS A 48 7.78 2.01 -8.20
N GLY A 49 7.64 1.65 -9.49
CA GLY A 49 6.35 1.62 -10.19
C GLY A 49 5.39 0.57 -9.63
N PRO A 50 5.75 -0.73 -9.63
CA PRO A 50 4.93 -1.80 -9.04
C PRO A 50 4.55 -1.56 -7.58
N ALA A 51 5.44 -0.99 -6.77
CA ALA A 51 5.14 -0.64 -5.38
C ALA A 51 4.06 0.46 -5.30
N SER A 52 4.20 1.52 -6.11
CA SER A 52 3.20 2.59 -6.20
C SER A 52 1.81 2.08 -6.61
N VAL A 53 1.77 1.22 -7.62
CA VAL A 53 0.52 0.60 -8.10
C VAL A 53 -0.06 -0.36 -7.06
N GLN A 54 0.77 -1.13 -6.35
CA GLN A 54 0.31 -2.01 -5.27
C GLN A 54 -0.40 -1.24 -4.16
N MET A 55 0.15 -0.09 -3.75
CA MET A 55 -0.45 0.77 -2.72
C MET A 55 -1.84 1.26 -3.15
N VAL A 56 -1.95 1.78 -4.37
CA VAL A 56 -3.22 2.29 -4.94
C VAL A 56 -4.23 1.17 -5.14
N LEU A 57 -3.85 0.05 -5.77
CA LEU A 57 -4.79 -1.06 -6.00
C LEU A 57 -5.28 -1.67 -4.69
N HIS A 58 -4.41 -1.78 -3.67
CA HIS A 58 -4.86 -2.24 -2.36
C HIS A 58 -5.83 -1.25 -1.73
N TYR A 59 -5.58 0.06 -1.82
CA TYR A 59 -6.50 1.06 -1.32
C TYR A 59 -7.91 0.97 -1.94
N ILE A 60 -7.98 0.79 -3.27
CA ILE A 60 -9.27 0.80 -3.97
C ILE A 60 -10.00 -0.55 -3.86
N SER A 61 -9.27 -1.67 -3.96
CA SER A 61 -9.86 -3.01 -4.06
C SER A 61 -9.87 -3.81 -2.77
N GLY A 62 -9.10 -3.41 -1.75
CA GLY A 62 -8.85 -4.23 -0.56
C GLY A 62 -7.93 -5.45 -0.83
N VAL A 63 -7.42 -5.62 -2.05
CA VAL A 63 -6.56 -6.76 -2.42
C VAL A 63 -5.11 -6.32 -2.64
N LYS A 64 -4.19 -6.92 -1.88
CA LYS A 64 -2.75 -6.73 -2.06
C LYS A 64 -2.19 -7.66 -3.15
N ILE A 65 -2.01 -7.14 -4.35
CA ILE A 65 -1.40 -7.88 -5.47
C ILE A 65 0.13 -7.91 -5.32
N ASN A 66 0.76 -9.03 -5.65
CA ASN A 66 2.21 -9.21 -5.54
C ASN A 66 2.98 -8.30 -6.54
N GLN A 67 4.03 -7.61 -6.09
CA GLN A 67 4.83 -6.70 -6.94
C GLN A 67 5.52 -7.40 -8.11
N TYR A 68 5.84 -8.70 -8.04
CA TYR A 68 6.37 -9.45 -9.18
C TYR A 68 5.33 -9.63 -10.29
N VAL A 69 4.07 -9.87 -9.91
CA VAL A 69 2.95 -9.95 -10.87
C VAL A 69 2.77 -8.58 -11.51
N LEU A 70 2.68 -7.52 -10.71
CA LEU A 70 2.57 -6.15 -11.23
C LEU A 70 3.77 -5.76 -12.10
N ALA A 71 4.98 -6.15 -11.75
CA ALA A 71 6.17 -5.89 -12.56
C ALA A 71 6.09 -6.58 -13.93
N ASN A 72 5.55 -7.80 -14.00
CA ASN A 72 5.32 -8.48 -15.27
C ASN A 72 4.30 -7.73 -16.14
N GLU A 73 3.14 -7.41 -15.57
CA GLU A 73 2.06 -6.68 -16.27
C GLU A 73 2.49 -5.28 -16.72
N MET A 74 3.32 -4.61 -15.91
CA MET A 74 3.79 -3.25 -16.18
C MET A 74 5.11 -3.23 -16.97
N HIS A 75 5.60 -4.38 -17.44
CA HIS A 75 6.88 -4.51 -18.14
C HIS A 75 8.05 -3.83 -17.39
N THR A 76 8.12 -4.03 -16.08
CA THR A 76 9.19 -3.47 -15.24
C THR A 76 10.41 -4.36 -15.29
N SER A 77 11.56 -3.81 -15.69
CA SER A 77 12.79 -4.57 -15.92
C SER A 77 13.99 -3.99 -15.19
N SER A 78 14.89 -4.86 -14.73
CA SER A 78 16.18 -4.45 -14.18
C SER A 78 17.08 -3.84 -15.25
N SER A 79 16.94 -4.25 -16.52
CA SER A 79 17.77 -3.76 -17.62
C SER A 79 17.46 -2.30 -17.97
N SER A 80 16.20 -1.88 -17.81
CA SER A 80 15.78 -0.48 -17.94
C SER A 80 15.87 0.30 -16.64
N GLY A 81 16.08 -0.38 -15.50
CA GLY A 81 16.07 0.21 -14.17
C GLY A 81 14.69 0.66 -13.69
N GLY A 82 13.59 0.22 -14.33
CA GLY A 82 12.25 0.65 -13.93
C GLY A 82 11.13 0.19 -14.86
N THR A 83 9.98 0.85 -14.71
CA THR A 83 8.75 0.62 -15.48
C THR A 83 8.77 1.39 -16.79
N TYR A 84 8.44 0.74 -17.89
CA TYR A 84 8.29 1.37 -19.20
C TYR A 84 7.03 2.25 -19.26
N THR A 85 7.21 3.57 -19.40
CA THR A 85 6.11 4.54 -19.46
C THR A 85 5.53 4.74 -20.86
N ASN A 86 6.17 4.19 -21.89
CA ASN A 86 5.67 4.24 -23.28
C ASN A 86 4.36 3.47 -23.50
N TYR A 87 3.93 2.64 -22.53
CA TYR A 87 2.63 1.96 -22.52
C TYR A 87 1.57 2.74 -21.74
N MET A 88 1.93 3.85 -21.09
CA MET A 88 0.98 4.68 -20.36
C MET A 88 0.30 5.65 -21.35
N PRO A 89 -1.03 5.86 -21.23
CA PRO A 89 -1.70 6.93 -21.94
C PRO A 89 -1.02 8.27 -21.68
N LYS A 90 -0.86 9.08 -22.73
CA LYS A 90 -0.35 10.46 -22.63
C LYS A 90 -1.46 11.44 -22.31
#